data_AF-A0A6H5GI21-F1
#
_entry.id   AF-A0A6H5GI21-F1
#
_cell.length_a   1.000
_cell.length_b   1.000
_cell.length_c   1.000
_cell.angle_alpha   90.00
_cell.angle_beta   90.00
_cell.angle_gamma   90.00
#
_symmetry.space_group_name_H-M   'P 1'
#
loop_
_entity.id
_entity.type
_entity.pdbx_description
1 polymer ?
#
loop_
_entity_poly.entity_id
_entity_poly.type
_entity_poly.pdbx_seq_one_letter_code
_entity_poly.pdbx_strand_id
1 'polypeptide(L)'
;MGGDQQTIQIPWLRVFLAAFIGLPAVGYVYYCMSKPYRRSDVVDGKEEKKKKSVGEETSSAKPALVARLKENGNELFKNNQYRAAIRSYSEAIETCPPPDTTTLAALYQNRAAAFDAL
;
A
#
# COMPACT_ATOMS: atom_id res chain seq x y z
N MET A 1 9.36 57.83 -47.56
CA MET A 1 10.10 57.59 -46.31
C MET A 1 9.26 56.67 -45.45
N GLY A 2 9.42 55.37 -45.67
CA GLY A 2 8.71 54.33 -44.92
C GLY A 2 9.28 54.25 -43.51
N GLY A 3 8.47 54.61 -42.52
CA GLY A 3 8.79 54.42 -41.12
C GLY A 3 8.55 52.96 -40.75
N ASP A 4 9.53 52.11 -41.00
CA ASP A 4 9.58 50.77 -40.40
C ASP A 4 9.91 50.93 -38.91
N GLN A 5 8.90 51.32 -38.12
CA GLN A 5 8.97 51.19 -36.68
C GLN A 5 8.85 49.72 -36.33
N GLN A 6 9.99 49.16 -35.94
CA GLN A 6 10.13 47.91 -35.23
C GLN A 6 9.09 47.80 -34.10
N THR A 7 8.00 47.08 -34.35
CA THR A 7 7.17 46.59 -33.27
C THR A 7 7.87 45.36 -32.73
N ILE A 8 8.48 45.55 -31.57
CA ILE A 8 9.17 44.58 -30.76
C ILE A 8 8.26 43.35 -30.66
N GLN A 9 8.56 42.35 -31.50
CA GLN A 9 8.11 41.00 -31.31
C GLN A 9 8.57 40.64 -29.90
N ILE A 10 7.64 40.42 -28.96
CA ILE A 10 7.95 39.88 -27.64
C ILE A 10 7.86 38.34 -27.81
N PRO A 11 8.90 37.66 -28.34
CA PRO A 11 8.86 36.22 -28.64
C PRO A 11 8.55 35.41 -27.38
N TRP A 12 8.91 35.96 -26.23
CA TRP A 12 8.73 35.37 -24.92
C TRP A 12 7.27 35.18 -24.54
N LEU A 13 6.31 35.96 -25.06
CA LEU A 13 4.90 35.85 -24.62
C LEU A 13 4.27 34.51 -25.01
N ARG A 14 4.66 33.94 -26.16
CA ARG A 14 4.23 32.59 -26.59
C ARG A 14 4.86 31.49 -25.73
N VAL A 15 6.12 31.69 -25.34
CA VAL A 15 6.86 30.77 -24.45
C VAL A 15 6.29 30.83 -23.03
N PHE A 16 5.95 32.02 -22.54
CA PHE A 16 5.30 32.24 -21.25
C PHE A 16 3.92 31.58 -21.21
N LEU A 17 3.08 31.74 -22.25
CA LEU A 17 1.76 31.10 -22.31
C LEU A 17 1.83 29.56 -22.27
N ALA A 18 2.81 28.97 -22.97
CA ALA A 18 3.05 27.53 -22.96
C ALA A 18 3.51 27.01 -21.59
N ALA A 19 4.34 27.78 -20.88
CA ALA A 19 4.79 27.43 -19.54
C ALA A 19 3.64 27.43 -18.51
N PHE A 20 2.73 28.41 -18.57
CA PHE A 20 1.61 28.52 -17.62
C PHE A 20 0.56 27.40 -17.74
N ILE A 21 0.42 26.75 -18.90
CA ILE A 21 -0.48 25.59 -19.08
C ILE A 21 0.27 24.27 -18.83
N GLY A 22 1.55 24.20 -19.17
CA GLY A 22 2.38 23.01 -18.94
C GLY A 22 2.69 22.76 -17.47
N LEU A 23 2.96 23.82 -16.69
CA LEU A 23 3.27 23.74 -15.26
C LEU A 23 2.15 23.11 -14.40
N PRO A 24 0.86 23.49 -14.52
CA PRO A 24 -0.21 22.84 -13.76
C PRO A 24 -0.46 21.41 -14.24
N ALA A 25 -0.26 21.09 -15.53
CA ALA A 25 -0.40 19.72 -16.02
C ALA A 25 0.74 18.81 -15.51
N VAL A 26 1.99 19.25 -15.59
CA VAL A 26 3.16 18.55 -15.04
C VAL A 26 3.09 18.51 -13.52
N GLY A 27 2.65 19.59 -12.88
CA GLY A 27 2.39 19.66 -11.44
C GLY A 27 1.24 18.75 -11.00
N TYR A 28 0.20 18.57 -11.82
CA TYR A 28 -0.92 17.66 -11.57
C TYR A 28 -0.53 16.20 -11.80
N VAL A 29 0.27 15.91 -12.83
CA VAL A 29 0.87 14.58 -13.05
C VAL A 29 1.84 14.26 -11.91
N TYR A 30 2.71 15.20 -11.54
CA TYR A 30 3.57 15.08 -10.37
C TYR A 30 2.74 14.90 -9.10
N TYR A 31 1.65 15.65 -8.91
CA TYR A 31 0.74 15.50 -7.76
C TYR A 31 -0.01 14.16 -7.79
N CYS A 32 -0.38 13.63 -8.95
CA CYS A 32 -0.95 12.29 -9.09
C CYS A 32 0.08 11.20 -8.82
N MET A 33 1.35 11.43 -9.16
CA MET A 33 2.47 10.53 -8.87
C MET A 33 3.03 10.71 -7.45
N SER A 34 2.78 11.86 -6.81
CA SER A 34 3.27 12.25 -5.47
C SER A 34 2.20 12.14 -4.39
N LYS A 35 0.91 12.07 -4.77
CA LYS A 35 -0.05 11.32 -3.97
C LYS A 35 0.59 9.94 -3.83
N PRO A 36 0.86 9.45 -2.62
CA PRO A 36 1.19 8.05 -2.50
C PRO A 36 0.01 7.35 -3.17
N TYR A 37 0.29 6.64 -4.27
CA TYR A 37 -0.41 5.40 -4.55
C TYR A 37 -0.67 4.81 -3.18
N ARG A 38 -1.95 4.79 -2.73
CA ARG A 38 -2.33 4.28 -1.40
C ARG A 38 -1.59 2.97 -1.34
N ARG A 39 -0.51 2.97 -0.57
CA ARG A 39 0.54 2.02 -0.76
C ARG A 39 -0.15 0.74 -0.34
N SER A 40 -0.34 -0.13 -1.33
CA SER A 40 -0.61 -1.53 -1.06
C SER A 40 0.67 -1.94 -0.35
N ASP A 41 0.66 -1.78 0.97
CA ASP A 41 1.86 -1.61 1.79
C ASP A 41 2.66 -2.89 1.81
N VAL A 42 3.56 -3.00 0.84
CA VAL A 42 4.86 -3.65 1.05
C VAL A 42 5.49 -2.96 2.24
N VAL A 43 5.24 -3.50 3.44
CA VAL A 43 6.03 -3.24 4.65
C VAL A 43 7.20 -4.20 4.61
N ASP A 44 8.22 -3.77 3.89
CA ASP A 44 9.60 -4.21 4.01
C ASP A 44 10.13 -3.71 5.37
N GLY A 45 10.66 -4.62 6.20
CA GLY A 45 11.63 -4.25 7.25
C GLY A 45 11.31 -4.59 8.71
N LYS A 46 12.03 -5.62 9.17
CA LYS A 46 12.67 -5.82 10.49
C LYS A 46 11.84 -6.22 11.73
N GLU A 47 12.04 -7.50 12.07
CA GLU A 47 12.26 -8.15 13.37
C GLU A 47 11.90 -7.40 14.67
N GLU A 48 11.20 -8.10 15.58
CA GLU A 48 11.77 -8.50 16.88
C GLU A 48 10.96 -9.65 17.53
N LYS A 49 11.70 -10.45 18.30
CA LYS A 49 11.38 -11.80 18.79
C LYS A 49 10.39 -11.80 19.96
N LYS A 50 9.47 -12.76 19.96
CA LYS A 50 9.08 -13.44 21.21
C LYS A 50 8.68 -14.90 20.97
N LYS A 51 9.55 -15.80 21.43
CA LYS A 51 9.29 -17.24 21.56
C LYS A 51 8.10 -17.49 22.49
N LYS A 52 7.13 -18.31 22.06
CA LYS A 52 6.73 -19.47 22.87
C LYS A 52 6.12 -20.57 21.98
N SER A 53 6.63 -21.77 22.25
CA SER A 53 6.26 -23.10 21.78
C SER A 53 4.77 -23.36 21.62
N VAL A 54 4.39 -24.19 20.64
CA VAL A 54 3.88 -25.56 20.86
C VAL A 54 3.59 -26.22 19.50
N GLY A 55 4.08 -27.45 19.34
CA GLY A 55 3.35 -28.54 18.68
C GLY A 55 3.41 -28.64 17.16
N GLU A 56 4.30 -29.52 16.67
CA GLU A 56 3.96 -30.47 15.61
C GLU A 56 2.52 -30.99 15.84
N GLU A 57 1.63 -31.07 14.86
CA GLU A 57 1.56 -32.20 13.91
C GLU A 57 0.61 -31.89 12.74
N THR A 58 0.78 -32.59 11.61
CA THR A 58 0.03 -32.58 10.33
C THR A 58 0.54 -31.61 9.25
N SER A 59 1.31 -32.17 8.30
CA SER A 59 2.19 -31.46 7.35
C SER A 59 1.56 -31.11 5.99
N SER A 60 0.26 -31.30 5.79
CA SER A 60 -0.39 -30.99 4.49
C SER A 60 -1.64 -30.10 4.60
N ALA A 61 -2.39 -30.16 5.71
CA ALA A 61 -3.63 -29.39 5.90
C ALA A 61 -3.42 -27.96 6.42
N LYS A 62 -2.30 -27.70 7.10
CA LYS A 62 -1.98 -26.40 7.72
C LYS A 62 -1.92 -25.22 6.74
N PRO A 63 -1.23 -25.30 5.58
CA PRO A 63 -1.16 -24.16 4.67
C PRO A 63 -2.54 -23.78 4.09
N ALA A 64 -3.38 -24.77 3.79
CA ALA A 64 -4.75 -24.53 3.35
C ALA A 64 -5.60 -23.87 4.44
N LEU A 65 -5.47 -24.31 5.69
CA LEU A 65 -6.17 -23.69 6.82
C LEU A 65 -5.74 -22.23 7.03
N VAL A 66 -4.44 -21.93 6.98
CA VAL A 66 -3.90 -20.56 7.08
C VAL A 66 -4.46 -19.68 5.97
N ALA A 67 -4.52 -20.17 4.73
CA ALA A 67 -5.10 -19.43 3.60
C ALA A 67 -6.59 -19.12 3.82
N ARG A 68 -7.36 -20.07 4.36
CA ARG A 68 -8.79 -19.86 4.67
C ARG A 68 -9.00 -18.85 5.79
N LEU A 69 -8.20 -18.92 6.86
CA LEU A 69 -8.27 -17.96 7.97
C LEU A 69 -7.86 -16.55 7.51
N LYS A 70 -6.86 -16.44 6.64
CA LYS A 70 -6.46 -15.18 6.00
C LYS A 70 -7.61 -14.59 5.19
N GLU A 71 -8.27 -15.39 4.35
CA GLU A 71 -9.36 -14.89 3.52
C GLU A 71 -10.57 -14.46 4.35
N ASN A 72 -10.92 -15.23 5.39
CA ASN A 72 -11.96 -14.84 6.35
C ASN A 72 -11.62 -13.49 7.02
N GLY A 73 -10.38 -13.32 7.48
CA GLY A 73 -9.92 -12.02 8.00
C GLY A 73 -10.06 -10.87 7.00
N ASN A 74 -9.78 -11.12 5.71
CA ASN A 74 -9.94 -10.12 4.65
C ASN A 74 -11.42 -9.76 4.41
N GLU A 75 -12.31 -10.74 4.42
CA GLU A 75 -13.76 -10.53 4.29
C GLU A 75 -14.31 -9.70 5.46
N LEU A 76 -13.94 -10.07 6.69
CA LEU A 76 -14.32 -9.32 7.90
C LEU A 76 -13.78 -7.89 7.87
N PHE A 77 -12.55 -7.69 7.39
CA PHE A 77 -11.96 -6.37 7.22
C PHE A 77 -12.73 -5.52 6.21
N LYS A 78 -13.13 -6.09 5.06
CA LYS A 78 -13.98 -5.42 4.06
C LYS A 78 -15.37 -5.05 4.61
N ASN A 79 -15.90 -5.86 5.53
CA ASN A 79 -17.18 -5.63 6.19
C ASN A 79 -17.09 -4.66 7.37
N ASN A 80 -15.97 -3.96 7.56
CA ASN A 80 -15.69 -3.06 8.69
C ASN A 80 -15.76 -3.75 10.07
N GLN A 81 -15.64 -5.08 10.13
CA GLN A 81 -15.64 -5.85 11.36
C GLN A 81 -14.20 -6.08 11.85
N TYR A 82 -13.49 -5.00 12.15
CA TYR A 82 -12.04 -5.03 12.40
C TYR A 82 -11.64 -5.87 13.63
N ARG A 83 -12.44 -5.81 14.70
CA ARG A 83 -12.22 -6.65 15.91
C ARG A 83 -12.27 -8.15 15.60
N ALA A 84 -13.17 -8.56 14.71
CA ALA A 84 -13.29 -9.96 14.30
C ALA A 84 -12.14 -10.34 13.36
N ALA A 85 -11.79 -9.46 12.41
CA ALA A 85 -10.66 -9.64 11.50
C ALA A 85 -9.33 -9.88 12.25
N ILE A 86 -9.06 -9.09 13.30
CA ILE A 86 -7.86 -9.25 14.15
C ILE A 86 -7.77 -10.66 14.76
N ARG A 87 -8.90 -11.20 15.22
CA ARG A 87 -8.95 -12.54 15.81
C ARG A 87 -8.62 -13.59 14.76
N SER A 88 -9.23 -13.51 13.58
CA SER A 88 -8.95 -14.42 12.47
C SER A 88 -7.50 -14.36 12.00
N TYR A 89 -6.88 -13.17 11.92
CA TYR A 89 -5.46 -13.06 11.60
C TYR A 89 -4.56 -13.62 12.70
N SER A 90 -4.94 -13.48 13.98
CA SER A 90 -4.18 -14.03 15.09
C SER A 90 -4.20 -15.57 15.10
N GLU A 91 -5.36 -16.17 14.82
CA GLU A 91 -5.50 -17.62 14.66
C GLU A 91 -4.70 -18.13 13.45
N ALA A 92 -4.69 -17.38 12.35
CA ALA A 92 -3.87 -17.70 11.18
C ALA A 92 -2.37 -17.66 11.49
N ILE A 93 -1.92 -16.71 12.30
CA ILE A 93 -0.52 -16.56 12.75
C ILE A 93 -0.10 -17.75 13.63
N GLU A 94 -0.98 -18.18 14.55
CA GLU A 94 -0.73 -19.34 15.42
C GLU A 94 -0.68 -20.66 14.65
N THR A 95 -1.45 -20.76 13.56
CA THR A 95 -1.52 -21.94 12.70
C THR A 95 -0.39 -21.99 11.68
N CYS A 96 0.19 -20.84 11.33
CA CYS A 96 1.21 -20.71 10.29
C CYS A 96 2.57 -21.24 10.78
N PRO A 97 3.14 -22.26 10.12
CA PRO A 97 4.44 -22.79 10.50
C PRO A 97 5.58 -21.82 10.10
N PRO A 98 6.67 -21.74 10.88
CA PRO A 98 7.76 -20.79 10.66
C PRO A 98 8.53 -20.85 9.32
N PRO A 99 8.58 -21.95 8.53
CA PRO A 99 9.17 -21.87 7.18
C PRO A 99 8.44 -20.91 6.23
N ASP A 100 7.15 -20.61 6.46
CA ASP A 100 6.33 -19.73 5.62
C ASP A 100 6.40 -18.26 6.07
N THR A 101 7.60 -17.70 6.11
CA THR A 101 7.86 -16.33 6.60
C THR A 101 7.09 -15.26 5.82
N THR A 102 6.91 -15.44 4.51
CA THR A 102 6.14 -14.53 3.64
C THR A 102 4.67 -14.46 4.03
N THR A 103 4.05 -15.62 4.28
CA THR A 103 2.63 -15.70 4.68
C THR A 103 2.44 -15.11 6.06
N LEU A 104 3.35 -15.45 6.98
CA LEU A 104 3.35 -14.93 8.35
C LEU A 104 3.49 -13.40 8.38
N ALA A 105 4.41 -12.83 7.59
CA ALA A 105 4.59 -11.38 7.49
C ALA A 105 3.32 -10.67 7.00
N ALA A 106 2.67 -11.21 5.95
CA ALA A 106 1.42 -10.65 5.44
C ALA A 106 0.29 -10.69 6.48
N LEU A 107 0.19 -11.75 7.28
CA LEU A 107 -0.82 -11.85 8.35
C LEU A 107 -0.61 -10.81 9.44
N TYR A 108 0.63 -10.57 9.85
CA TYR A 108 0.95 -9.52 10.83
C TYR A 108 0.64 -8.12 10.29
N GLN A 109 0.98 -7.85 9.03
CA GLN A 109 0.65 -6.58 8.36
C GLN A 109 -0.86 -6.34 8.31
N ASN A 110 -1.62 -7.33 7.86
CA ASN A 110 -3.08 -7.25 7.79
C ASN A 110 -3.72 -7.08 9.17
N ARG A 111 -3.17 -7.73 10.20
CA ARG A 111 -3.61 -7.55 11.59
C ARG A 111 -3.33 -6.14 12.09
N ALA A 112 -2.17 -5.57 11.80
CA ALA A 112 -1.83 -4.20 12.17
C ALA A 112 -2.77 -3.19 11.49
N ALA A 113 -3.04 -3.36 10.20
CA ALA A 113 -4.02 -2.53 9.49
C ALA A 113 -5.42 -2.62 10.11
N ALA A 114 -5.82 -3.80 10.60
CA ALA A 114 -7.09 -3.97 11.31
C ALA A 114 -7.11 -3.30 12.69
N PHE A 115 -5.97 -3.15 13.37
CA PHE A 115 -5.89 -2.32 14.58
C PHE A 115 -5.95 -0.83 14.28
N ASP A 116 -5.35 -0.38 13.17
CA ASP A 116 -5.35 1.03 12.75
C ASP A 116 -6.74 1.50 12.28
N ALA A 117 -7.54 0.59 11.71
CA ALA A 117 -8.89 0.87 11.24
C ALA A 117 -9.98 0.85 12.34
N LEU A 118 -9.62 0.47 13.58
CA LEU A 118 -10.54 0.14 14.68
C LEU A 118 -11.04 1.38 15.42
#